data_AF-A0A7C5YJ72-F1
#
_entry.id   AF-A0A7C5YJ72-F1
#
_cell.length_a   1.000
_cell.length_b   1.000
_cell.length_c   1.000
_cell.angle_alpha   90.00
_cell.angle_beta   90.00
_cell.angle_gamma   90.00
#
_symmetry.space_group_name_H-M   'P 1'
#
loop_
_entity.id
_entity.type
_entity.pdbx_description
1 polymer ?
#
loop_
_entity_poly.entity_id
_entity_poly.type
_entity_poly.pdbx_seq_one_letter_code
_entity_poly.pdbx_strand_id
1 'polypeptide(L)'
;EADLPVKAFIPETYIDDLEQRLYMYRKMAGVQSEEDIAQIEAELRDRYGEPPQPVRNILSVLRIRVRAHKAKVIAITHDRRTVMVRCAMNLNLSNAAVIRLYTRLREKHPPEVLYCVRYERDRFLVNWTDLMPVQLLRLLEDMLLVLPEFLLQEVFASTDIRL
;
A
#
# COMPACT_ATOMS: atom_id res chain seq x y z
N GLU A 1 4.28 -4.72 9.01
CA GLU A 1 4.06 -5.94 8.20
C GLU A 1 2.85 -5.71 7.29
N ALA A 2 2.84 -6.28 6.09
CA ALA A 2 1.72 -6.16 5.15
C ALA A 2 1.35 -7.54 4.60
N ASP A 3 0.22 -8.05 5.07
CA ASP A 3 -0.35 -9.32 4.65
C ASP A 3 -1.57 -9.06 3.75
N LEU A 4 -1.49 -9.52 2.50
CA LEU A 4 -2.40 -9.15 1.41
C LEU A 4 -2.80 -10.37 0.58
N PRO A 5 -4.06 -10.44 0.10
CA PRO A 5 -4.60 -11.57 -0.67
C PRO A 5 -4.16 -11.53 -2.14
N VAL A 6 -2.85 -11.42 -2.40
CA VAL A 6 -2.29 -11.31 -3.75
C VAL A 6 -1.16 -12.30 -3.96
N LYS A 7 -1.07 -12.89 -5.15
CA LYS A 7 0.06 -13.75 -5.54
C LYS A 7 1.27 -12.88 -5.85
N ALA A 8 2.26 -12.85 -4.97
CA ALA A 8 3.50 -12.09 -5.10
C ALA A 8 4.69 -13.05 -4.99
N PHE A 9 5.34 -13.34 -6.11
CA PHE A 9 6.51 -14.23 -6.18
C PHE A 9 7.28 -13.96 -7.48
N ILE A 10 8.55 -14.39 -7.53
CA ILE A 10 9.36 -14.40 -8.76
C ILE A 10 9.20 -15.78 -9.42
N PRO A 11 8.53 -15.87 -10.58
CA PRO A 11 8.39 -17.13 -11.31
C PRO A 11 9.72 -17.61 -11.88
N GLU A 12 9.90 -18.93 -11.99
CA GLU A 12 11.07 -19.55 -12.66
C GLU A 12 11.12 -19.21 -14.15
N THR A 13 9.96 -18.95 -14.76
CA THR A 13 9.87 -18.52 -16.16
C THR A 13 10.35 -17.08 -16.38
N TYR A 14 10.63 -16.32 -15.32
CA TYR A 14 11.13 -14.95 -15.41
C TYR A 14 12.59 -14.85 -14.96
N ILE A 15 12.94 -15.54 -13.88
CA ILE A 15 14.32 -15.73 -13.45
C ILE A 15 14.49 -17.23 -13.18
N ASP A 16 15.10 -17.92 -14.12
CA ASP A 16 15.30 -19.38 -14.09
C ASP A 16 16.34 -19.77 -13.03
N ASP A 17 17.47 -19.07 -13.01
CA ASP A 17 18.57 -19.28 -12.09
C ASP A 17 18.15 -19.01 -10.62
N LEU A 18 18.31 -20.03 -9.78
CA LEU A 18 17.91 -19.97 -8.37
C LEU A 18 18.73 -18.97 -7.57
N GLU A 19 20.04 -18.86 -7.84
CA GLU A 19 20.92 -17.95 -7.10
C GLU A 19 20.56 -16.49 -7.38
N GLN A 20 20.24 -16.15 -8.63
CA GLN A 20 19.76 -14.84 -9.05
C GLN A 20 18.39 -14.53 -8.45
N ARG A 21 17.47 -15.50 -8.38
CA ARG A 21 16.18 -15.35 -7.67
C ARG A 21 16.40 -15.02 -6.20
N LEU A 22 17.24 -15.79 -5.51
CA LEU A 22 17.54 -15.58 -4.10
C LEU A 22 18.26 -14.25 -3.87
N TYR A 23 19.12 -13.83 -4.79
CA TYR A 23 19.74 -12.50 -4.77
C TYR A 23 18.67 -11.39 -4.81
N MET A 24 17.70 -11.48 -5.72
CA MET A 24 16.60 -10.52 -5.80
C MET A 24 15.75 -10.50 -4.54
N TYR A 25 15.41 -11.67 -3.98
CA TYR A 25 14.67 -11.73 -2.71
C TYR A 25 15.43 -11.08 -1.55
N ARG A 26 16.75 -11.30 -1.44
CA ARG A 26 17.57 -10.63 -0.41
C ARG A 26 17.59 -9.12 -0.58
N LYS A 27 17.71 -8.63 -1.83
CA LYS A 27 17.67 -7.19 -2.13
C LYS A 27 16.32 -6.58 -1.77
N MET A 28 15.22 -7.24 -2.14
CA MET A 28 13.85 -6.84 -1.79
C MET A 28 13.58 -6.84 -0.28
N ALA A 29 14.17 -7.78 0.47
CA ALA A 29 14.04 -7.83 1.92
C ALA A 29 14.68 -6.64 2.63
N GLY A 30 15.73 -6.04 2.03
CA GLY A 30 16.47 -4.90 2.56
C GLY A 30 15.94 -3.53 2.16
N VAL A 31 14.86 -3.44 1.39
CA VAL A 31 14.26 -2.17 0.94
C VAL A 31 13.81 -1.31 2.12
N GLN A 32 14.15 -0.01 2.08
CA GLN A 32 13.74 0.98 3.08
C GLN A 32 13.04 2.20 2.45
N SER A 33 13.21 2.43 1.15
CA SER A 33 12.70 3.58 0.43
C SER A 33 11.99 3.20 -0.88
N GLU A 34 11.28 4.15 -1.49
CA GLU A 34 10.67 3.93 -2.81
C GLU A 34 11.73 3.97 -3.92
N GLU A 35 12.82 4.70 -3.68
CA GLU A 35 14.01 4.75 -4.52
C GLU A 35 14.70 3.39 -4.61
N ASP A 36 14.83 2.65 -3.50
CA ASP A 36 15.36 1.28 -3.51
C ASP A 36 14.52 0.36 -4.41
N ILE A 37 13.19 0.51 -4.37
CA ILE A 37 12.25 -0.27 -5.17
C ILE A 37 12.41 0.09 -6.64
N ALA A 38 12.53 1.38 -6.96
CA ALA A 38 12.75 1.84 -8.33
C ALA A 38 14.07 1.29 -8.91
N GLN A 39 15.13 1.23 -8.10
CA GLN A 39 16.41 0.62 -8.51
C GLN A 39 16.28 -0.89 -8.74
N ILE A 40 15.55 -1.61 -7.88
CA ILE A 40 15.27 -3.03 -8.07
C ILE A 40 14.45 -3.24 -9.35
N GLU A 41 13.41 -2.45 -9.59
CA GLU A 41 12.58 -2.56 -10.79
C GLU A 41 13.39 -2.29 -12.07
N ALA A 42 14.27 -1.27 -12.04
CA ALA A 42 15.17 -0.98 -13.15
C ALA A 42 16.13 -2.14 -13.43
N GLU A 43 16.75 -2.72 -12.39
CA GLU A 43 17.62 -3.88 -12.53
C GLU A 43 16.86 -5.11 -13.05
N LEU A 44 15.65 -5.35 -12.57
CA LEU A 44 14.81 -6.45 -13.05
C LEU A 44 14.52 -6.29 -14.56
N ARG A 45 14.17 -5.07 -14.99
CA ARG A 45 13.89 -4.77 -16.40
C ARG A 45 15.12 -4.90 -17.28
N ASP A 46 16.26 -4.39 -16.83
CA ASP A 46 17.53 -4.44 -17.56
C ASP A 46 18.03 -5.87 -17.76
N ARG A 47 17.98 -6.69 -16.71
CA ARG A 47 18.53 -8.05 -16.71
C ARG A 47 17.59 -9.12 -17.25
N TYR A 48 16.28 -8.99 -17.00
CA TYR A 48 15.30 -10.06 -17.25
C TYR A 48 14.12 -9.61 -18.12
N GLY A 49 14.09 -8.35 -18.56
CA GLY A 49 12.97 -7.79 -19.31
C GLY A 49 11.77 -7.46 -18.42
N GLU A 50 10.60 -7.23 -19.03
CA GLU A 50 9.45 -6.65 -18.33
C GLU A 50 8.93 -7.57 -17.20
N PRO A 51 8.83 -7.08 -15.94
CA PRO A 51 8.39 -7.90 -14.82
C PRO A 51 6.98 -8.46 -15.02
N PRO A 52 6.74 -9.78 -14.88
CA PRO A 52 5.40 -10.35 -14.97
C PRO A 52 4.55 -9.92 -13.77
N GLN A 53 3.23 -10.16 -13.84
CA GLN A 53 2.30 -9.68 -12.82
C GLN A 53 2.63 -10.10 -11.38
N PRO A 54 3.06 -11.35 -11.09
CA PRO A 54 3.46 -11.74 -9.73
C PRO A 54 4.66 -10.96 -9.19
N VAL A 55 5.58 -10.53 -10.06
CA VAL A 55 6.73 -9.71 -9.68
C VAL A 55 6.32 -8.26 -9.47
N ARG A 56 5.46 -7.72 -10.34
CA ARG A 56 4.85 -6.39 -10.12
C ARG A 56 4.09 -6.34 -8.80
N ASN A 57 3.41 -7.42 -8.41
CA ASN A 57 2.75 -7.52 -7.11
C ASN A 57 3.76 -7.46 -5.95
N ILE A 58 4.95 -8.08 -6.06
CA ILE A 58 6.01 -7.91 -5.05
C ILE A 58 6.39 -6.44 -4.92
N LEU A 59 6.66 -5.77 -6.04
CA LEU A 59 7.06 -4.35 -6.04
C LEU A 59 6.00 -3.45 -5.40
N SER A 60 4.71 -3.73 -5.66
CA SER A 60 3.59 -3.05 -5.01
C SER A 60 3.51 -3.34 -3.51
N VAL A 61 3.68 -4.59 -3.08
CA VAL A 61 3.71 -4.95 -1.64
C VAL A 61 4.87 -4.24 -0.92
N LEU A 62 6.04 -4.14 -1.55
CA LEU A 62 7.16 -3.38 -1.01
C LEU A 62 6.83 -1.89 -0.89
N ARG A 63 6.22 -1.28 -1.92
CA ARG A 63 5.78 0.13 -1.90
C ARG A 63 4.77 0.37 -0.77
N ILE A 64 3.78 -0.53 -0.64
CA ILE A 64 2.79 -0.49 0.43
C ILE A 64 3.47 -0.53 1.80
N ARG A 65 4.47 -1.41 2.01
CA ARG A 65 5.22 -1.48 3.28
C ARG A 65 5.96 -0.18 3.59
N VAL A 66 6.66 0.39 2.61
CA VAL A 66 7.41 1.66 2.78
C VAL A 66 6.45 2.81 3.08
N ARG A 67 5.36 2.94 2.32
CA ARG A 67 4.36 4.01 2.52
C ARG A 67 3.59 3.84 3.82
N ALA A 68 3.26 2.60 4.21
CA ALA A 68 2.63 2.31 5.50
C ALA A 68 3.48 2.82 6.66
N HIS A 69 4.80 2.60 6.62
CA HIS A 69 5.72 3.12 7.62
C HIS A 69 5.67 4.66 7.68
N LYS A 70 5.78 5.34 6.53
CA LYS A 70 5.68 6.81 6.43
C LYS A 70 4.33 7.34 6.96
N ALA A 71 3.25 6.63 6.70
CA ALA A 71 1.88 6.96 7.12
C ALA A 71 1.55 6.53 8.56
N LYS A 72 2.53 6.05 9.35
CA LYS A 72 2.32 5.54 10.72
C LYS A 72 1.26 4.42 10.79
N VAL A 73 1.14 3.62 9.73
CA VAL A 73 0.31 2.41 9.70
C VAL A 73 1.04 1.28 10.41
N ILE A 74 0.39 0.69 11.41
CA ILE A 74 0.98 -0.37 12.26
C ILE A 74 0.65 -1.76 11.76
N ALA A 75 -0.47 -1.92 11.05
CA ALA A 75 -0.90 -3.22 10.56
C ALA A 75 -1.68 -3.09 9.25
N ILE A 76 -1.31 -3.93 8.29
CA ILE A 76 -2.12 -4.25 7.11
C ILE A 76 -2.30 -5.76 7.13
N THR A 77 -3.53 -6.22 7.34
CA THR A 77 -3.87 -7.64 7.48
C THR A 77 -5.10 -7.94 6.64
N HIS A 78 -5.27 -9.19 6.24
CA HIS A 78 -6.47 -9.59 5.51
C HIS A 78 -7.18 -10.79 6.14
N ASP A 79 -8.47 -10.85 5.92
CA ASP A 79 -9.27 -12.06 6.11
C ASP A 79 -9.91 -12.48 4.77
N ARG A 80 -10.89 -13.38 4.82
CA ARG A 80 -11.58 -13.90 3.61
C ARG A 80 -12.29 -12.84 2.78
N ARG A 81 -12.60 -11.66 3.34
CA ARG A 81 -13.39 -10.61 2.69
C ARG A 81 -12.73 -9.24 2.72
N THR A 82 -11.99 -8.94 3.77
CA THR A 82 -11.56 -7.58 4.08
C THR A 82 -10.05 -7.50 4.23
N VAL A 83 -9.46 -6.48 3.63
CA VAL A 83 -8.13 -5.97 4.00
C VAL A 83 -8.34 -4.84 4.99
N MET A 84 -7.77 -4.98 6.19
CA MET A 84 -7.80 -3.98 7.24
C MET A 84 -6.48 -3.21 7.27
N VAL A 85 -6.57 -1.88 7.32
CA VAL A 85 -5.43 -0.96 7.47
C VAL A 85 -5.62 -0.19 8.78
N ARG A 86 -4.70 -0.38 9.74
CA ARG A 86 -4.76 0.22 11.08
C ARG A 86 -3.55 1.11 11.35
N CYS A 87 -3.77 2.30 11.91
CA CYS A 87 -2.74 3.28 12.23
C CYS A 87 -2.32 3.28 13.70
N ALA A 88 -1.10 3.78 13.99
CA ALA A 88 -0.45 3.75 15.30
C ALA A 88 -1.12 4.65 16.34
N MET A 89 -1.37 5.89 15.96
CA MET A 89 -2.11 6.86 16.76
C MET A 89 -3.58 6.68 16.38
N ASN A 90 -4.49 6.82 17.35
CA ASN A 90 -5.94 6.85 17.10
C ASN A 90 -6.19 7.77 15.90
N LEU A 91 -6.32 7.16 14.73
CA LEU A 91 -6.58 7.83 13.48
C LEU A 91 -8.03 8.24 13.61
N ASN A 92 -8.29 9.32 14.33
CA ASN A 92 -9.61 9.86 14.59
C ASN A 92 -9.81 10.97 13.56
N LEU A 93 -9.85 10.58 12.28
CA LEU A 93 -10.08 11.50 11.20
C LEU A 93 -11.45 12.13 11.40
N SER A 94 -11.49 13.46 11.41
CA SER A 94 -12.76 14.17 11.34
C SER A 94 -13.54 13.72 10.09
N ASN A 95 -14.87 13.80 10.13
CA ASN A 95 -15.70 13.53 8.94
C ASN A 95 -15.23 14.38 7.74
N ALA A 96 -14.79 15.61 7.99
CA ALA A 96 -14.23 16.47 6.95
C ALA A 96 -12.93 15.90 6.36
N ALA A 97 -12.01 15.38 7.18
CA ALA A 97 -10.79 14.75 6.70
C ALA A 97 -11.08 13.47 5.90
N VAL A 98 -12.03 12.65 6.34
CA VAL A 98 -12.49 11.48 5.58
C VAL A 98 -13.04 11.90 4.22
N ILE A 99 -13.92 12.91 4.16
CA ILE A 99 -14.47 13.41 2.89
C ILE A 99 -13.37 13.91 1.95
N ARG A 100 -12.39 14.67 2.46
CA ARG A 100 -11.26 15.14 1.65
C ARG A 100 -10.39 13.99 1.14
N LEU A 101 -10.14 12.97 1.98
CA LEU A 101 -9.44 11.75 1.57
C LEU A 101 -10.17 11.04 0.42
N TYR A 102 -11.48 10.79 0.54
CA TYR A 102 -12.26 10.17 -0.54
C TYR A 102 -12.30 11.03 -1.81
N THR A 103 -12.36 12.36 -1.67
CA THR A 103 -12.29 13.30 -2.79
C THR A 103 -10.97 13.14 -3.55
N ARG A 104 -9.85 13.04 -2.82
CA ARG A 104 -8.52 12.84 -3.41
C ARG A 104 -8.40 11.50 -4.10
N LEU A 105 -8.91 10.43 -3.48
CA LEU A 105 -8.87 9.09 -4.07
C LEU A 105 -9.74 8.96 -5.34
N ARG A 106 -10.84 9.71 -5.43
CA ARG A 106 -11.72 9.74 -6.61
C ARG A 106 -11.03 10.28 -7.87
N GLU A 107 -9.96 11.05 -7.74
CA GLU A 107 -9.17 11.49 -8.90
C GLU A 107 -8.47 10.34 -9.64
N LYS A 108 -8.17 9.24 -8.93
CA LYS A 108 -7.42 8.09 -9.47
C LYS A 108 -8.21 6.79 -9.53
N HIS A 109 -9.32 6.71 -8.80
CA HIS A 109 -10.12 5.49 -8.67
C HIS A 109 -11.58 5.74 -9.03
N PRO A 110 -12.18 4.81 -9.79
CA PRO A 110 -13.58 4.92 -10.11
C PRO A 110 -14.45 4.60 -8.88
N PRO A 111 -15.72 5.05 -8.85
CA PRO A 111 -16.59 4.93 -7.68
C PRO A 111 -16.72 3.50 -7.14
N GLU A 112 -16.78 2.49 -8.02
CA GLU A 112 -16.91 1.08 -7.65
C GLU A 112 -15.75 0.58 -6.78
N VAL A 113 -14.53 1.07 -7.01
CA VAL A 113 -13.37 0.74 -6.17
C VAL A 113 -13.49 1.43 -4.81
N LEU A 114 -13.98 2.67 -4.79
CA LEU A 114 -14.11 3.44 -3.54
C LEU A 114 -15.26 2.95 -2.66
N TYR A 115 -16.32 2.39 -3.24
CA TYR A 115 -17.41 1.76 -2.47
C TYR A 115 -16.94 0.54 -1.67
N CYS A 116 -15.81 -0.05 -2.05
CA CYS A 116 -15.20 -1.14 -1.29
C CYS A 116 -14.49 -0.64 -0.03
N VAL A 117 -14.24 0.66 0.10
CA VAL A 117 -13.55 1.25 1.25
C VAL A 117 -14.56 1.73 2.27
N ARG A 118 -14.32 1.39 3.53
CA ARG A 118 -15.01 1.95 4.70
C ARG A 118 -13.98 2.44 5.70
N TYR A 119 -14.34 3.49 6.42
CA TYR A 119 -13.57 3.96 7.57
C TYR A 119 -14.41 3.74 8.82
N GLU A 120 -13.85 3.01 9.79
CA GLU A 120 -14.54 2.64 11.02
C GLU A 120 -13.62 2.92 12.21
N ARG A 121 -13.99 3.91 13.04
CA ARG A 121 -13.25 4.36 14.23
C ARG A 121 -11.81 4.81 13.93
N ASP A 122 -10.89 3.86 13.79
CA ASP A 122 -9.44 4.06 13.72
C ASP A 122 -8.78 3.27 12.59
N ARG A 123 -9.59 2.63 11.72
CA ARG A 123 -9.12 1.74 10.66
C ARG A 123 -9.88 1.92 9.36
N PHE A 124 -9.20 1.65 8.26
CA PHE A 124 -9.84 1.43 6.97
C PHE A 124 -10.08 -0.06 6.75
N LEU A 125 -11.24 -0.37 6.19
CA LEU A 125 -11.65 -1.70 5.77
C LEU A 125 -11.88 -1.66 4.27
N VAL A 126 -11.19 -2.51 3.53
CA VAL A 126 -11.33 -2.64 2.07
C VAL A 126 -11.94 -4.01 1.79
N ASN A 127 -13.16 -4.06 1.28
CA ASN A 127 -13.73 -5.29 0.76
C ASN A 127 -12.96 -5.70 -0.51
N TRP A 128 -12.14 -6.74 -0.43
CA TRP A 128 -11.26 -7.12 -1.51
C TRP A 128 -11.88 -8.14 -2.47
N THR A 129 -13.01 -8.76 -2.12
CA THR A 129 -13.66 -9.77 -2.98
C THR A 129 -14.24 -9.17 -4.26
N ASP A 130 -14.51 -7.87 -4.24
CA ASP A 130 -15.07 -7.11 -5.36
C ASP A 130 -13.97 -6.42 -6.18
N LEU A 131 -12.69 -6.65 -5.85
CA LEU A 131 -11.54 -6.02 -6.48
C LEU A 131 -10.64 -7.04 -7.17
N MET A 132 -10.17 -6.69 -8.36
CA MET A 132 -9.02 -7.36 -8.94
C MET A 132 -7.78 -7.09 -8.08
N PRO A 133 -6.82 -8.03 -7.97
CA PRO A 133 -5.59 -7.85 -7.18
C PRO A 133 -4.84 -6.54 -7.50
N VAL A 134 -4.80 -6.16 -8.78
CA VAL A 134 -4.16 -4.91 -9.22
C VAL A 134 -4.92 -3.67 -8.72
N GLN A 135 -6.25 -3.71 -8.68
CA GLN A 135 -7.06 -2.61 -8.15
C GLN A 135 -6.84 -2.45 -6.65
N LEU A 136 -6.83 -3.57 -5.90
CA LEU A 136 -6.54 -3.56 -4.47
C LEU A 136 -5.15 -2.95 -4.19
N LEU A 137 -4.11 -3.41 -4.87
CA LEU A 137 -2.75 -2.90 -4.66
C LEU A 137 -2.63 -1.41 -4.97
N ARG A 138 -3.18 -0.96 -6.11
CA ARG A 138 -3.18 0.47 -6.48
C ARG A 138 -3.93 1.32 -5.46
N LEU A 139 -5.11 0.88 -5.04
CA LEU A 139 -5.91 1.57 -4.03
C LEU A 139 -5.14 1.74 -2.72
N LEU A 140 -4.49 0.68 -2.24
CA LEU A 140 -3.69 0.75 -1.02
C LEU A 140 -2.47 1.65 -1.18
N GLU A 141 -1.76 1.57 -2.31
CA GLU A 141 -0.64 2.45 -2.62
C GLU A 141 -1.03 3.93 -2.61
N ASP A 142 -2.13 4.28 -3.30
CA ASP A 142 -2.60 5.66 -3.40
C ASP A 142 -3.17 6.15 -2.07
N MET A 143 -3.93 5.33 -1.34
CA MET A 143 -4.42 5.65 0.00
C MET A 143 -3.28 5.96 0.97
N LEU A 144 -2.24 5.12 1.01
CA LEU A 144 -1.10 5.32 1.89
C LEU A 144 -0.21 6.50 1.48
N LEU A 145 -0.22 6.86 0.19
CA LEU A 145 0.51 8.04 -0.30
C LEU A 145 -0.11 9.34 0.21
N VAL A 146 -1.44 9.44 0.22
CA VAL A 146 -2.15 10.67 0.59
C VAL A 146 -2.47 10.77 2.08
N LEU A 147 -2.56 9.63 2.79
CA LEU A 147 -2.91 9.59 4.21
C LEU A 147 -2.06 10.52 5.12
N PRO A 148 -0.71 10.66 4.93
CA PRO A 148 0.10 11.55 5.73
C PRO A 148 -0.33 13.03 5.70
N GLU A 149 -0.88 13.52 4.58
CA GLU A 149 -1.32 14.91 4.42
C GLU A 149 -2.46 15.25 5.40
N PHE A 150 -3.32 14.27 5.68
CA PHE A 150 -4.48 14.43 6.57
C PHE A 150 -4.09 14.26 8.04
N LEU A 151 -3.09 13.43 8.32
CA LEU A 151 -2.56 13.23 9.67
C LEU A 151 -1.93 14.49 10.25
N LEU A 152 -1.22 15.27 9.43
CA LEU A 152 -0.57 16.51 9.88
C LEU A 152 -1.61 17.58 10.27
N GLN A 153 -2.66 17.76 9.46
CA GLN A 153 -3.68 18.78 9.69
C GLN A 153 -4.46 18.57 11.00
N GLU A 154 -4.76 17.33 11.37
CA GLU A 154 -5.49 17.01 12.59
C GLU A 154 -4.63 17.19 13.86
N VAL A 155 -3.32 16.93 13.78
CA VAL A 155 -2.39 17.20 14.88
C VAL A 155 -2.35 18.70 15.20
N PHE A 156 -2.26 19.57 14.18
CA PHE A 156 -2.31 21.01 14.38
C PHE A 156 -3.67 21.50 14.91
N ALA A 157 -4.79 21.00 14.36
CA ALA A 157 -6.13 21.37 14.83
C ALA A 157 -6.41 20.96 16.29
N SER A 158 -5.82 19.86 16.76
CA SER A 158 -5.93 19.42 18.17
C SER A 158 -5.05 20.19 19.15
N THR A 159 -4.03 20.91 18.65
CA THR A 159 -3.08 21.67 19.48
C THR A 159 -3.59 23.11 19.73
N ASP A 160 -4.38 23.67 18.82
CA ASP A 160 -4.94 25.03 18.92
C ASP A 160 -6.08 25.20 19.95
N ILE A 161 -6.56 24.12 20.59
CA ILE A 161 -7.62 24.18 21.62
C ILE A 161 -7.01 24.29 23.05
N ARG A 162 -5.69 24.42 23.18
CA ARG A 162 -5.00 24.48 24.48
C ARG A 162 -4.26 25.80 24.77
N LEU A 163 -4.69 26.92 24.17
CA LEU A 163 -4.23 28.27 24.51
C LEU A 163 -5.39 29.17 24.94
#